data_AF-A0A9K3EMQ5-F1
#
_entry.id   AF-A0A9K3EMQ5-F1
#
_cell.length_a   1.000
_cell.length_b   1.000
_cell.length_c   1.000
_cell.angle_alpha   90.00
_cell.angle_beta   90.00
_cell.angle_gamma   90.00
#
_symmetry.space_group_name_H-M   'P 1'
#
loop_
_entity.id
_entity.type
_entity.pdbx_description
1 polymer ?
#
loop_
_entity_poly.entity_id
_entity_poly.type
_entity_poly.pdbx_seq_one_letter_code
_entity_poly.pdbx_strand_id
1 'polypeptide(L)' 'MAVARRRKLLDDDVIIALAESSWEILDLSDSEVTDIGLLKVIEICKHVRAMDISHCSNITSFSVSELVKHCHCLEILR' A
#
# COMPACT_ATOMS: atom_id res chain seq x y z
N MET A 1 14.75 1.36 7.18
CA MET A 1 13.93 2.53 6.84
C MET A 1 13.97 2.79 5.33
N ALA A 2 13.28 1.95 4.56
CA ALA A 2 12.98 2.25 3.16
C ALA A 2 11.63 2.98 3.11
N VAL A 3 11.62 4.16 2.50
CA VAL A 3 10.44 5.04 2.41
C VAL A 3 10.11 5.19 0.93
N ALA A 4 8.93 4.75 0.53
CA ALA A 4 8.39 4.97 -0.82
C ALA A 4 7.30 6.04 -0.75
N ARG A 5 7.60 7.26 -1.26
CA ARG A 5 6.63 8.36 -1.36
C ARG A 5 6.50 8.78 -2.81
N ARG A 6 5.39 8.40 -3.46
CA ARG A 6 5.12 8.68 -4.87
C ARG A 6 3.65 9.08 -5.10
N ARG A 7 3.17 10.05 -4.31
CA ARG A 7 1.83 10.66 -4.45
C ARG A 7 1.52 10.97 -5.92
N LYS A 8 0.32 10.60 -6.40
CA LYS A 8 -0.21 10.85 -7.77
C LYS A 8 0.58 10.21 -8.93
N LEU A 9 1.50 9.29 -8.67
CA LEU A 9 2.35 8.69 -9.71
C LEU A 9 2.24 7.16 -9.76
N LEU A 10 1.31 6.57 -9.02
CA LEU A 10 1.19 5.13 -8.90
C LEU A 10 -0.14 4.66 -9.49
N ASP A 11 -0.05 3.61 -10.29
CA ASP A 11 -1.13 2.70 -10.64
C ASP A 11 -0.71 1.29 -10.18
N ASP A 12 -1.55 0.29 -10.47
CA ASP A 12 -1.29 -1.10 -10.09
C ASP A 12 0.02 -1.63 -10.70
N ASP A 13 0.29 -1.35 -11.98
CA ASP A 13 1.47 -1.86 -12.68
C ASP A 13 2.76 -1.31 -12.04
N VAL A 14 2.79 0.00 -11.77
CA VAL A 14 3.95 0.67 -11.18
C VAL A 14 4.17 0.21 -9.74
N ILE A 15 3.12 0.13 -8.91
CA ILE A 15 3.31 -0.25 -7.51
C ILE A 15 3.71 -1.72 -7.37
N ILE A 16 3.19 -2.61 -8.22
CA ILE A 16 3.57 -4.02 -8.26
C ILE A 16 5.03 -4.17 -8.67
N ALA A 17 5.48 -3.44 -9.70
CA ALA A 17 6.85 -3.51 -10.19
C ALA A 17 7.89 -3.00 -9.17
N LEU A 18 7.48 -2.10 -8.28
CA LEU A 18 8.34 -1.51 -7.25
C LEU A 18 8.25 -2.19 -5.89
N ALA A 19 7.26 -3.06 -5.66
CA ALA A 19 6.96 -3.63 -4.35
C ALA A 19 8.15 -4.39 -3.76
N GLU A 20 8.52 -4.05 -2.53
CA GLU A 20 9.71 -4.59 -1.86
C GLU A 20 9.43 -4.92 -0.39
N SER A 21 9.94 -6.08 0.06
CA SER A 21 9.71 -6.60 1.42
C SER A 21 10.28 -5.72 2.55
N SER A 22 11.16 -4.79 2.20
CA SER A 22 11.85 -3.87 3.11
C SER A 22 11.09 -2.56 3.36
N TRP A 23 9.96 -2.34 2.70
CA TRP A 23 9.15 -1.14 2.91
C TRP A 23 8.52 -1.10 4.29
N GLU A 24 8.77 0.00 4.99
CA GLU A 24 8.17 0.28 6.30
C GLU A 24 7.12 1.39 6.22
N ILE A 25 7.29 2.34 5.29
CA ILE A 25 6.39 3.49 5.10
C ILE A 25 6.05 3.60 3.61
N LEU A 26 4.76 3.54 3.29
CA LEU A 26 4.24 3.63 1.94
C LEU A 26 3.16 4.71 1.83
N ASP A 27 3.35 5.65 0.92
CA ASP A 27 2.40 6.74 0.63
C ASP A 27 1.84 6.55 -0.79
N LEU A 28 0.62 6.03 -0.87
CA LEU A 28 -0.18 5.81 -2.07
C LEU A 28 -1.23 6.91 -2.27
N SER A 29 -1.25 7.95 -1.43
CA SER A 29 -2.32 8.95 -1.46
C SER A 29 -2.50 9.60 -2.83
N ASP A 30 -3.75 9.92 -3.19
CA ASP A 30 -4.15 10.48 -4.50
C ASP A 30 -3.65 9.65 -5.71
N SER A 31 -3.43 8.36 -5.56
CA SER A 31 -2.95 7.48 -6.66
C SER A 31 -4.08 6.63 -7.24
N GLU A 32 -3.91 6.17 -8.47
CA GLU A 32 -4.87 5.32 -9.20
C GLU A 32 -4.65 3.83 -8.91
N VAL A 33 -4.17 3.52 -7.71
CA VAL A 33 -4.02 2.14 -7.23
C VAL A 33 -5.41 1.58 -6.89
N THR A 34 -5.63 0.33 -7.24
CA THR A 34 -6.87 -0.39 -6.96
C THR A 34 -6.66 -1.45 -5.88
N ASP A 35 -7.73 -2.12 -5.48
CA ASP A 35 -7.66 -3.30 -4.63
C ASP A 35 -6.68 -4.37 -5.17
N ILE A 36 -6.52 -4.51 -6.49
CA ILE A 36 -5.63 -5.50 -7.11
C ILE A 36 -4.17 -5.18 -6.77
N GLY A 37 -3.74 -3.94 -7.03
CA GLY A 37 -2.39 -3.48 -6.71
C GLY A 37 -2.11 -3.57 -5.21
N LEU A 38 -3.04 -3.13 -4.36
CA LEU A 38 -2.87 -3.15 -2.92
C LEU A 38 -2.74 -4.59 -2.38
N LEU A 39 -3.57 -5.53 -2.83
CA LEU A 39 -3.47 -6.93 -2.41
C LEU A 39 -2.11 -7.53 -2.79
N LYS A 40 -1.58 -7.19 -3.96
CA LYS A 40 -0.26 -7.66 -4.38
C LYS A 40 0.87 -7.07 -3.53
N VAL A 41 0.76 -5.80 -3.17
CA VAL A 41 1.68 -5.15 -2.23
C VAL A 41 1.63 -5.83 -0.86
N ILE A 42 0.44 -6.18 -0.35
CA ILE A 42 0.26 -6.87 0.93
C ILE A 42 0.93 -8.25 0.94
N GLU A 43 0.95 -8.96 -0.20
CA GLU A 43 1.66 -10.24 -0.32
C GLU A 43 3.18 -10.10 -0.12
N ILE A 44 3.76 -8.96 -0.51
CA ILE A 44 5.21 -8.72 -0.52
C ILE A 44 5.67 -7.95 0.75
N CYS A 45 4.94 -6.91 1.12
CA CYS A 45 5.34 -5.91 2.12
C CYS A 45 4.84 -6.27 3.53
N LYS A 46 5.45 -7.29 4.14
CA LYS A 46 5.05 -7.77 5.49
C LYS A 46 5.49 -6.88 6.64
N HIS A 47 6.46 -5.98 6.41
CA HIS A 47 7.03 -5.09 7.43
C HIS A 47 6.49 -3.65 7.36
N VAL A 48 5.43 -3.40 6.58
CA VAL A 48 4.82 -2.08 6.52
C VAL A 48 4.30 -1.68 7.90
N ARG A 49 4.67 -0.48 8.34
CA ARG A 49 4.28 0.14 9.61
C ARG A 49 3.36 1.33 9.41
N ALA A 50 3.53 2.06 8.31
CA ALA A 50 2.63 3.15 7.94
C ALA A 50 2.23 3.03 6.48
N MET A 51 0.92 3.13 6.22
CA MET A 51 0.37 3.20 4.87
C MET A 51 -0.63 4.35 4.77
N ASP A 52 -0.50 5.15 3.72
CA ASP A 52 -1.44 6.21 3.38
C ASP A 52 -2.10 5.88 2.03
N ILE A 53 -3.41 5.61 2.05
CA ILE A 53 -4.28 5.34 0.90
C ILE A 53 -5.37 6.42 0.77
N SER A 54 -5.20 7.57 1.43
CA SER A 54 -6.15 8.68 1.35
C SER A 54 -6.34 9.12 -0.10
N HIS A 55 -7.60 9.36 -0.48
CA HIS A 55 -8.00 9.77 -1.83
C HIS A 55 -7.77 8.73 -2.96
N CYS A 56 -7.46 7.46 -2.64
CA CYS A 56 -7.52 6.37 -3.62
C CYS A 56 -8.97 5.88 -3.79
N SER A 57 -9.68 6.40 -4.80
CA SER A 57 -11.11 6.10 -5.02
C SER A 57 -11.41 4.65 -5.40
N ASN A 58 -10.40 3.89 -5.85
CA ASN A 58 -10.52 2.52 -6.33
C ASN A 58 -10.09 1.47 -5.28
N ILE A 59 -9.77 1.91 -4.05
CA ILE A 59 -9.49 1.04 -2.90
C ILE A 59 -10.74 0.93 -2.04
N THR A 60 -11.14 -0.30 -1.72
CA THR A 60 -12.35 -0.58 -0.95
C THR A 60 -12.04 -1.13 0.44
N SER A 61 -13.06 -1.24 1.30
CA SER A 61 -12.93 -1.86 2.62
C SER A 61 -12.49 -3.32 2.57
N PHE A 62 -12.62 -4.00 1.43
CA PHE A 62 -12.18 -5.38 1.26
C PHE A 62 -10.66 -5.49 1.36
N SER A 63 -9.91 -4.77 0.51
CA SER A 63 -8.44 -4.81 0.53
C SER A 63 -7.88 -4.20 1.81
N VAL A 64 -8.54 -3.20 2.40
CA VAL A 64 -8.18 -2.66 3.72
C VAL A 64 -8.32 -3.71 4.82
N SER A 65 -9.37 -4.53 4.81
CA SER A 65 -9.49 -5.66 5.73
C SER A 65 -8.34 -6.64 5.56
N GLU A 66 -7.97 -6.97 4.33
CA GLU A 66 -6.85 -7.88 4.05
C GLU A 66 -5.49 -7.27 4.47
N LEU A 67 -5.31 -5.96 4.28
CA LEU A 67 -4.13 -5.22 4.77
C LEU A 67 -3.95 -5.41 6.27
N VAL A 68 -5.00 -5.14 7.05
CA VAL A 68 -4.96 -5.25 8.52
C VAL A 68 -4.76 -6.70 8.97
N LYS A 69 -5.30 -7.67 8.25
CA LYS A 69 -5.11 -9.10 8.56
C LYS A 69 -3.69 -9.59 8.31
N HIS A 70 -3.01 -9.08 7.28
CA HIS A 70 -1.74 -9.64 6.80
C HIS A 70 -0.50 -8.80 7.15
N CYS A 71 -0.65 -7.50 7.40
CA CYS A 71 0.45 -6.61 7.77
C CYS A 71 0.44 -6.38 9.30
N HIS A 72 0.95 -7.35 10.05
CA HIS A 72 0.92 -7.33 11.52
C HIS A 72 1.78 -6.22 12.17
N CYS A 73 2.69 -5.61 11.41
CA CYS A 73 3.49 -4.48 11.87
C CYS A 73 2.80 -3.12 11.62
N LEU A 74 1.60 -3.09 11.03
CA LEU A 74 0.91 -1.85 10.69
C LEU A 74 0.50 -1.09 11.96
N GLU A 75 1.03 0.11 12.10
CA GLU A 75 0.77 1.03 13.23
C GLU A 75 -0.10 2.21 12.79
N ILE A 76 0.00 2.63 11.53
CA ILE A 76 -0.68 3.80 10.99
C ILE A 76 -1.30 3.45 9.64
N LEU A 77 -2.61 3.66 9.53
CA LEU A 77 -3.36 3.62 8.27
C LEU A 77 -4.11 4.95 8.11
N ARG A 78 -3.94 5.61 6.96
CA ARG A 78 -4.62 6.85 6.59
C ARG A 78 -5.28 6.73 5.23
#